data_AF-A0A6M0BJ26-F1
#
_entry.id   AF-A0A6M0BJ26-F1
#
_cell.length_a   1.000
_cell.length_b   1.000
_cell.length_c   1.000
_cell.angle_alpha   90.00
_cell.angle_beta   90.00
_cell.angle_gamma   90.00
#
_symmetry.space_group_name_H-M   'P 1'
#
loop_
_entity.id
_entity.type
_entity.pdbx_description
1 polymer ?
#
loop_
_entity_poly.entity_id
_entity_poly.type
_entity_poly.pdbx_seq_one_letter_code
_entity_poly.pdbx_strand_id
1 'polypeptide(L)'
;MSSNKVISPANPLFVIAEMSGNHNQSLERALEIVEAAAKTGAHGLKIQTYTADTMTLDLDEGEFFINDPNSLWKGNSLYKLY
;
A
#
# COMPACT_ATOMS: atom_id res chain seq x y z
N MET A 1 -5.57 10.62 -15.50
CA MET A 1 -4.47 9.73 -15.95
C MET A 1 -4.87 9.15 -17.30
N SER A 2 -4.06 9.31 -18.35
CA SER A 2 -4.42 8.85 -19.70
C SER A 2 -3.94 7.43 -19.97
N SER A 3 -4.84 6.56 -20.45
CA SER A 3 -4.61 5.13 -20.71
C SER A 3 -3.77 4.81 -21.94
N ASN A 4 -3.11 5.80 -22.55
CA ASN A 4 -2.48 5.70 -23.88
C ASN A 4 -0.95 5.72 -23.85
N LYS A 5 -0.33 5.34 -22.73
CA LYS A 5 1.14 5.26 -22.60
C LYS A 5 1.63 3.87 -22.97
N VAL A 6 2.50 3.77 -23.96
CA VAL A 6 3.15 2.51 -24.35
C VAL A 6 4.33 2.25 -23.42
N ILE A 7 4.38 1.06 -22.82
CA ILE A 7 5.50 0.62 -21.97
C ILE A 7 6.45 -0.20 -22.83
N SER A 8 7.60 0.38 -23.19
CA SER A 8 8.68 -0.34 -23.88
C SER A 8 10.03 0.39 -23.69
N PRO A 9 11.17 -0.25 -23.98
CA PRO A 9 12.48 0.39 -23.88
C PRO A 9 12.67 1.64 -24.76
N ALA A 10 11.85 1.79 -25.81
CA ALA A 10 11.92 2.92 -26.75
C ALA A 10 11.04 4.11 -26.34
N ASN A 11 10.26 3.99 -25.25
CA ASN A 11 9.34 5.03 -24.77
C ASN A 11 9.84 5.67 -23.46
N PRO A 12 9.38 6.88 -23.11
CA PRO A 12 9.67 7.49 -21.82
C PRO A 12 9.24 6.62 -20.63
N LEU A 13 9.95 6.76 -19.51
CA LEU A 13 9.66 6.01 -18.27
C LEU A 13 8.21 6.18 -17.83
N PHE A 14 7.57 5.05 -17.52
CA PHE A 14 6.28 5.02 -16.85
C PHE A 14 6.51 5.03 -15.34
N VAL A 15 5.90 6.00 -14.65
CA VAL A 15 6.16 6.27 -13.22
C VAL A 15 4.86 6.04 -12.48
N ILE A 16 4.90 5.15 -11.51
CA ILE A 16 3.75 4.79 -10.68
C ILE A 16 3.98 5.36 -9.30
N ALA A 17 3.04 6.19 -8.83
CA ALA A 17 2.98 6.56 -7.42
C ALA A 17 2.39 5.40 -6.63
N GLU A 18 3.03 4.99 -5.54
CA GLU A 18 2.54 3.92 -4.68
C GLU A 18 1.84 4.49 -3.45
N MET A 19 0.53 4.24 -3.33
CA MET A 19 -0.22 4.53 -2.11
C MET A 19 -0.14 3.38 -1.11
N SER A 20 -0.27 2.13 -1.58
CA SER A 20 -0.35 0.95 -0.70
C SER A 20 -1.41 1.16 0.41
N GLY A 21 -1.15 0.74 1.64
CA GLY A 21 -2.01 0.98 2.82
C GLY A 21 -1.85 2.35 3.49
N ASN A 22 -1.10 3.32 2.91
CA ASN A 22 -0.83 4.61 3.55
C ASN A 22 -2.08 5.51 3.73
N HIS A 23 -3.22 5.08 3.18
CA HIS A 23 -4.51 5.70 3.41
C HIS A 23 -5.14 5.30 4.76
N ASN A 24 -4.59 4.30 5.47
CA ASN A 24 -5.03 3.86 6.79
C ASN A 24 -6.56 3.65 6.88
N GLN A 25 -7.13 2.94 5.89
CA GLN A 25 -8.57 2.68 5.77
C GLN A 25 -9.47 3.94 5.68
N SER A 26 -8.90 5.14 5.53
CA SER A 26 -9.63 6.39 5.32
C SER A 26 -9.77 6.70 3.83
N LEU A 27 -11.02 6.79 3.35
CA LEU A 27 -11.32 7.20 1.98
C LEU A 27 -10.84 8.64 1.72
N GLU A 28 -11.04 9.54 2.67
CA GLU A 28 -10.60 10.93 2.58
C GLU A 28 -9.08 11.01 2.36
N ARG A 29 -8.31 10.30 3.18
CA ARG A 29 -6.85 10.25 3.04
C ARG A 29 -6.41 9.59 1.74
N ALA A 30 -7.12 8.55 1.27
CA ALA A 30 -6.86 7.95 -0.03
C ALA A 30 -7.02 8.99 -1.16
N LEU A 31 -8.08 9.80 -1.12
CA LEU A 31 -8.33 10.86 -2.10
C LEU A 31 -7.27 11.97 -2.03
N GLU A 32 -6.82 12.35 -0.83
CA GLU A 32 -5.69 13.29 -0.68
C GLU A 32 -4.41 12.78 -1.34
N ILE A 33 -4.10 11.49 -1.17
CA ILE A 33 -2.93 10.87 -1.81
C ILE A 33 -3.09 10.81 -3.33
N VAL A 34 -4.29 10.48 -3.84
CA VAL A 34 -4.59 10.51 -5.29
C VAL A 34 -4.32 11.90 -5.86
N GLU A 35 -4.83 12.94 -5.19
CA GLU A 35 -4.69 14.32 -5.62
C GLU A 35 -3.22 14.79 -5.58
N ALA A 36 -2.49 14.42 -4.52
CA ALA A 36 -1.05 14.69 -4.43
C ALA A 36 -0.27 13.98 -5.55
N ALA A 37 -0.55 12.70 -5.81
CA ALA A 37 0.09 11.94 -6.88
C ALA A 37 -0.22 12.49 -8.27
N ALA A 38 -1.45 12.95 -8.52
CA ALA A 38 -1.82 13.57 -9.79
C ALA A 38 -1.02 14.85 -10.07
N LYS A 39 -0.64 15.60 -9.02
CA LYS A 39 0.13 16.85 -9.12
C LYS A 39 1.62 16.65 -9.42
N THR A 40 2.18 15.46 -9.20
CA THR A 40 3.62 15.21 -9.40
C THR A 40 3.99 14.83 -10.84
N GLY A 41 3.00 14.60 -11.71
CA GLY A 41 3.22 14.05 -13.03
C GLY A 41 3.36 12.52 -13.05
N ALA A 42 2.96 11.83 -11.97
CA ALA A 42 2.84 10.38 -11.97
C ALA A 42 1.89 9.91 -13.09
N HIS A 43 2.28 8.82 -13.75
CA HIS A 43 1.54 8.27 -14.88
C HIS A 43 0.41 7.34 -14.44
N GLY A 44 0.58 6.70 -13.29
CA GLY A 44 -0.41 5.84 -12.66
C GLY A 44 -0.27 5.86 -11.14
N LEU A 45 -1.27 5.27 -10.48
CA LEU A 45 -1.32 5.10 -9.04
C LEU A 45 -1.54 3.62 -8.72
N LYS A 46 -0.77 3.07 -7.79
CA LYS A 46 -0.94 1.70 -7.28
C LYS A 46 -1.58 1.72 -5.91
N ILE A 47 -2.64 0.93 -5.77
CA ILE A 47 -3.30 0.61 -4.49
C ILE A 47 -3.20 -0.89 -4.23
N GLN A 48 -3.32 -1.28 -2.97
CA GLN A 48 -3.49 -2.69 -2.57
C GLN A 48 -4.92 -2.88 -2.08
N THR A 49 -5.51 -4.03 -2.39
CA THR A 49 -6.90 -4.37 -2.01
C THR A 49 -6.98 -5.62 -1.16
N TYR A 50 -5.84 -6.07 -0.63
CA TYR A 50 -5.77 -7.22 0.26
C TYR A 50 -6.32 -6.85 1.64
N THR A 51 -7.00 -7.80 2.27
CA THR A 51 -7.37 -7.75 3.68
C THR A 51 -6.47 -8.68 4.48
N ALA A 52 -6.46 -8.52 5.80
CA ALA A 52 -5.78 -9.45 6.69
C ALA A 52 -6.15 -10.92 6.39
N ASP A 53 -7.43 -11.21 6.11
CA ASP A 53 -7.92 -12.55 5.74
C ASP A 53 -7.25 -13.15 4.50
N THR A 54 -6.80 -12.31 3.57
CA THR A 54 -6.14 -12.76 2.33
C THR A 54 -4.63 -12.87 2.47
N MET A 55 -4.05 -12.33 3.54
CA MET A 55 -2.61 -12.22 3.72
C MET A 55 -2.07 -13.08 4.87
N THR A 56 -2.88 -13.32 5.90
CA THR A 56 -2.43 -13.96 7.14
C THR A 56 -3.57 -14.67 7.86
N LEU A 57 -3.22 -15.40 8.92
CA LEU A 57 -4.17 -16.03 9.83
C LEU A 57 -4.47 -15.09 11.00
N ASP A 58 -5.71 -15.12 11.49
CA ASP A 58 -6.15 -14.43 12.72
C ASP A 58 -5.65 -15.20 13.95
N LEU A 59 -4.35 -15.07 14.22
CA LEU A 59 -3.66 -15.71 15.34
C LEU A 59 -2.82 -14.68 16.09
N ASP A 60 -2.99 -14.65 17.41
CA ASP A 60 -2.22 -13.81 18.33
C ASP A 60 -1.06 -14.57 19.00
N GLU A 61 -0.55 -15.62 18.34
CA GLU A 61 0.48 -16.51 18.91
C GLU A 61 1.54 -16.94 17.89
N GLY A 62 2.64 -17.48 18.42
CA GLY A 62 3.74 -18.01 17.61
C GLY A 62 4.32 -16.98 16.64
N GLU A 63 4.55 -17.40 15.40
CA GLU A 63 5.12 -16.56 14.33
C GLU A 63 4.18 -15.43 13.87
N PHE A 64 2.89 -15.49 14.25
CA PHE A 64 1.91 -14.45 13.90
C PHE A 64 1.88 -13.31 14.92
N PHE A 65 2.53 -13.46 16.08
CA PHE A 65 2.62 -12.45 17.13
C PHE A 65 3.99 -11.77 17.16
N ILE A 66 3.99 -10.43 17.12
CA ILE A 66 5.21 -9.64 17.05
C ILE A 66 5.72 -9.38 18.47
N ASN A 67 6.67 -10.21 18.91
CA ASN A 67 7.31 -10.06 20.23
C ASN A 67 8.70 -9.39 20.18
N ASP A 68 9.20 -9.03 19.00
CA ASP A 68 10.49 -8.34 18.87
C ASP A 68 10.46 -6.99 19.62
N PRO A 69 11.29 -6.81 20.67
CA PRO A 69 11.33 -5.57 21.44
C PRO A 69 11.73 -4.34 20.63
N ASN A 70 12.36 -4.52 19.47
CA ASN A 70 12.79 -3.43 18.58
C ASN A 70 11.77 -3.11 17.47
N SER A 71 10.70 -3.89 17.36
CA SER A 71 9.67 -3.66 16.35
C SER A 71 8.73 -2.53 16.78
N LEU A 72 8.41 -1.62 15.86
CA LEU A 72 7.36 -0.60 16.04
C LEU A 72 5.99 -1.22 16.31
N TRP A 73 5.82 -2.50 15.95
CA TRP A 73 4.57 -3.24 16.03
C TRP A 73 4.53 -4.23 17.18
N LYS A 74 5.50 -4.18 18.10
CA LYS A 74 5.56 -5.07 19.26
C LYS A 74 4.21 -5.11 19.99
N GLY A 75 3.74 -6.32 20.31
CA GLY A 75 2.48 -6.54 21.02
C GLY A 75 1.25 -6.62 20.11
N ASN A 76 1.43 -6.54 18.78
CA ASN A 76 0.38 -6.79 17.80
C ASN A 76 0.58 -8.13 17.09
N SER A 77 -0.51 -8.69 16.56
CA SER A 77 -0.45 -9.78 15.58
C SER A 77 -0.40 -9.23 14.16
N LEU A 78 0.12 -10.03 13.22
CA LEU A 78 0.13 -9.70 11.80
C LEU A 78 -1.28 -9.38 11.29
N TYR A 79 -2.29 -10.12 11.77
CA TYR A 79 -3.68 -9.89 11.37
C TYR A 79 -4.19 -8.51 11.78
N LYS A 80 -3.86 -8.03 12.99
CA LYS A 80 -4.26 -6.70 13.47
C LYS A 80 -3.51 -5.54 12.82
N LEU A 81 -2.39 -5.81 12.15
CA LEU A 81 -1.62 -4.78 11.44
C LEU A 81 -2.17 -4.45 10.05
N TYR A 82 -2.85 -5.40 9.42
CA TYR A 82 -3.38 -5.26 8.07
C TYR A 82 -4.87 -4.89 8.10
#